data_AF-A0A853IA75-F1
#
_entry.id   AF-A0A853IA75-F1
#
_cell.length_a   1.000
_cell.length_b   1.000
_cell.length_c   1.000
_cell.angle_alpha   90.00
_cell.angle_beta   90.00
_cell.angle_gamma   90.00
#
_symmetry.space_group_name_H-M   'P 1'
#
loop_
_entity.id
_entity.type
_entity.pdbx_description
1 polymer ?
#
loop_
_entity_poly.entity_id
_entity_poly.type
_entity_poly.pdbx_seq_one_letter_code
_entity_poly.pdbx_strand_id
1 'polypeptide(L)'
;MLILVSLFFCWLIFREFRKEKAFTNFDRGYIAVLVVLTLLSAWSPIRYWRFESFLTNLASEIANRSDAEVHCNTPIDAIFDNAATVAGHATIETGRIVLQYPLCAQLMDYLDDPHSVTKREKYSAIVYVHEVMHIRGERNEQRTECQAIQRLFRVGVLLGLPFHIAKQDAISYFKGDFKKHPYFSSACAPGGSMDEGLPDSTWVGIMD
;
A
#
# COMPACT_ATOMS: atom_id res chain seq x y z
N MET A 1 -13.86 -9.93 -9.67
CA MET A 1 -14.37 -10.08 -11.06
C MET A 1 -13.33 -10.65 -12.02
N LEU A 2 -12.13 -10.05 -12.13
CA LEU A 2 -11.09 -10.52 -13.07
C LEU A 2 -10.56 -11.94 -12.81
N ILE A 3 -10.51 -12.39 -11.55
CA ILE A 3 -10.17 -13.78 -11.21
C ILE A 3 -11.14 -14.77 -11.87
N LEU A 4 -12.45 -14.50 -11.84
CA LEU A 4 -13.45 -15.37 -12.46
C LEU A 4 -13.30 -15.40 -13.99
N VAL A 5 -12.96 -14.27 -14.59
CA VAL A 5 -12.66 -14.17 -16.04
C VAL A 5 -11.42 -15.00 -16.38
N SER A 6 -10.36 -14.92 -15.57
CA SER A 6 -9.15 -15.74 -15.74
C SER A 6 -9.46 -17.24 -15.62
N LEU A 7 -10.23 -17.64 -14.60
CA LEU A 7 -10.66 -19.03 -14.41
C LEU A 7 -11.52 -19.54 -15.57
N PHE A 8 -12.37 -18.69 -16.14
CA PHE A 8 -13.16 -19.04 -17.33
C PHE A 8 -12.26 -19.33 -18.55
N PHE A 9 -11.24 -18.50 -18.80
CA PHE A 9 -10.28 -18.77 -19.88
C PHE A 9 -9.43 -20.02 -19.61
N CYS A 10 -9.00 -20.25 -18.37
CA CYS A 10 -8.36 -21.52 -17.96
C CYS A 10 -9.24 -22.73 -18.26
N TRP A 11 -10.54 -22.66 -17.95
CA TRP A 11 -11.48 -23.73 -18.23
C TRP A 11 -11.64 -23.97 -19.74
N LEU A 12 -11.69 -22.92 -20.56
CA LEU A 12 -11.73 -23.06 -22.03
C LEU A 12 -10.47 -23.76 -22.56
N ILE A 13 -9.29 -23.37 -22.08
CA ILE A 13 -8.02 -24.03 -22.44
C ILE A 13 -8.07 -25.51 -22.07
N PHE A 14 -8.46 -25.83 -20.84
CA PHE A 14 -8.58 -27.21 -20.37
C PHE A 14 -9.56 -28.03 -21.20
N ARG A 15 -10.69 -27.44 -21.58
CA ARG A 15 -11.70 -28.06 -22.46
C ARG A 15 -11.12 -28.39 -23.83
N GLU A 16 -10.26 -27.53 -24.40
CA GLU A 16 -9.60 -27.80 -25.67
C GLU A 16 -8.61 -28.96 -25.57
N PHE A 17 -7.83 -29.06 -24.49
CA PHE A 17 -6.94 -30.21 -24.24
C PHE A 17 -7.67 -31.53 -23.99
N ARG A 18 -8.92 -31.48 -23.56
CA ARG A 18 -9.77 -32.67 -23.35
C ARG A 18 -10.37 -33.22 -24.65
N LYS A 19 -10.23 -32.53 -25.79
CA LYS A 19 -10.73 -33.03 -27.08
C LYS A 19 -9.83 -34.17 -27.59
N GLU A 20 -10.42 -35.30 -27.96
CA GLU A 20 -9.70 -36.46 -28.53
C GLU A 20 -9.20 -36.24 -29.98
N LYS A 21 -9.34 -35.02 -30.51
CA LYS A 21 -8.94 -34.67 -31.89
C LYS A 21 -7.54 -34.05 -31.91
N ALA A 22 -6.78 -34.33 -32.96
CA ALA A 22 -5.51 -33.68 -33.19
C ALA A 22 -5.69 -32.17 -33.37
N PHE A 23 -4.82 -31.37 -32.76
CA PHE A 23 -4.86 -29.91 -32.85
C PHE A 23 -4.55 -29.43 -34.27
N THR A 24 -5.46 -28.61 -34.81
CA THR A 24 -5.24 -27.86 -36.03
C THR A 24 -4.44 -26.59 -35.77
N ASN A 25 -3.95 -25.92 -36.82
CA ASN A 25 -3.31 -24.61 -36.69
C ASN A 25 -4.26 -23.54 -36.09
N PHE A 26 -5.56 -23.66 -36.35
CA PHE A 26 -6.58 -22.79 -35.74
C PHE A 26 -6.66 -23.00 -34.23
N ASP A 27 -6.69 -24.24 -33.76
CA ASP A 27 -6.78 -24.55 -32.32
C ASP A 27 -5.56 -24.02 -31.56
N ARG A 28 -4.37 -24.10 -32.16
CA ARG A 28 -3.14 -23.52 -31.59
C ARG A 28 -3.25 -22.00 -31.46
N GLY A 29 -3.75 -21.31 -32.49
CA GLY A 29 -3.98 -19.87 -32.46
C GLY A 29 -5.02 -19.46 -31.41
N TYR A 30 -6.13 -20.20 -31.34
CA TYR A 30 -7.19 -19.99 -30.34
C TYR A 30 -6.66 -20.16 -28.91
N ILE A 31 -5.94 -21.25 -28.61
CA ILE A 31 -5.32 -21.50 -27.30
C ILE A 31 -4.33 -20.38 -26.96
N ALA A 32 -3.51 -19.94 -27.92
CA ALA A 32 -2.56 -18.84 -27.69
C ALA A 32 -3.29 -17.55 -27.26
N VAL A 33 -4.39 -17.20 -27.92
CA VAL A 33 -5.23 -16.05 -27.53
C VAL A 33 -5.81 -16.25 -26.13
N LEU A 34 -6.34 -17.43 -25.81
CA LEU A 34 -6.88 -17.71 -24.48
C LEU A 34 -5.82 -17.61 -23.38
N VAL A 35 -4.59 -18.07 -23.63
CA VAL A 35 -3.47 -17.95 -22.69
C VAL A 35 -3.16 -16.47 -22.43
N VAL A 36 -3.06 -15.65 -23.49
CA VAL A 36 -2.83 -14.21 -23.35
C VAL A 36 -3.94 -13.56 -22.52
N LEU A 37 -5.21 -13.86 -22.81
CA LEU A 37 -6.35 -13.33 -22.06
C LEU A 37 -6.36 -13.79 -20.59
N THR A 38 -5.97 -15.04 -20.32
CA THR A 38 -5.83 -15.58 -18.96
C THR A 38 -4.79 -14.79 -18.17
N LEU A 39 -3.61 -14.55 -18.76
CA LEU A 39 -2.52 -13.81 -18.12
C LEU A 39 -2.89 -12.35 -17.87
N LEU A 40 -3.49 -11.67 -18.87
CA LEU A 40 -3.93 -10.28 -18.74
C LEU A 40 -5.00 -10.12 -17.64
N SER A 41 -5.95 -11.05 -17.56
CA SER A 41 -7.00 -11.01 -16.52
C SER A 41 -6.48 -11.38 -15.13
N ALA A 42 -5.49 -12.28 -15.02
CA ALA A 42 -4.87 -12.64 -13.74
C ALA A 42 -3.91 -11.57 -13.20
N TRP A 43 -3.33 -10.75 -14.08
CA TRP A 43 -2.26 -9.82 -13.73
C TRP A 43 -2.63 -8.86 -12.59
N SER A 44 -3.74 -8.14 -12.71
CA SER A 44 -4.15 -7.15 -11.72
C SER A 44 -4.43 -7.78 -10.34
N PRO A 45 -5.27 -8.82 -10.20
CA PRO A 45 -5.48 -9.47 -8.91
C PRO A 45 -4.20 -9.99 -8.25
N ILE A 46 -3.31 -10.62 -9.03
CA ILE A 46 -2.05 -11.14 -8.52
C ILE A 46 -1.14 -9.99 -8.05
N ARG A 47 -1.06 -8.88 -8.81
CA ARG A 47 -0.27 -7.69 -8.42
C ARG A 47 -0.73 -7.14 -7.08
N TYR A 48 -2.04 -6.94 -6.89
CA TYR A 48 -2.58 -6.43 -5.62
C TYR A 48 -2.39 -7.41 -4.47
N TRP A 49 -2.66 -8.70 -4.66
CA TRP A 49 -2.46 -9.70 -3.61
C TRP A 49 -1.01 -9.78 -3.13
N ARG A 50 -0.04 -9.72 -4.06
CA ARG A 50 1.38 -9.67 -3.72
C ARG A 50 1.73 -8.39 -2.96
N PHE A 51 1.13 -7.28 -3.35
CA PHE A 51 1.37 -5.99 -2.72
C PHE A 51 0.77 -5.90 -1.31
N GLU A 52 -0.46 -6.37 -1.11
CA GLU A 52 -1.09 -6.53 0.22
C GLU A 52 -0.23 -7.42 1.13
N SER A 53 0.27 -8.54 0.62
CA SER A 53 1.15 -9.44 1.38
C SER A 53 2.46 -8.75 1.77
N PHE A 54 3.04 -7.96 0.86
CA PHE A 54 4.23 -7.16 1.14
C PHE A 54 3.97 -6.11 2.24
N LEU A 55 2.90 -5.31 2.12
CA LEU A 55 2.52 -4.32 3.12
C LEU A 55 2.16 -4.96 4.46
N THR A 56 1.55 -6.14 4.46
CA THR A 56 1.18 -6.90 5.66
C THR A 56 2.42 -7.32 6.44
N ASN A 57 3.42 -7.89 5.76
CA ASN A 57 4.68 -8.29 6.39
C ASN A 57 5.41 -7.08 6.98
N LEU A 58 5.45 -5.98 6.23
CA LEU A 58 6.08 -4.75 6.71
C LEU A 58 5.32 -4.11 7.88
N ALA A 59 3.99 -4.12 7.85
CA ALA A 59 3.15 -3.63 8.94
C ALA A 59 3.35 -4.47 10.20
N SER A 60 3.48 -5.79 10.05
CA SER A 60 3.76 -6.71 11.15
C SER A 60 5.08 -6.40 11.84
N GLU A 61 6.12 -6.11 11.06
CA GLU A 61 7.44 -5.72 11.57
C GLU A 61 7.40 -4.36 12.29
N ILE A 62 6.81 -3.34 11.65
CA ILE A 62 6.77 -1.97 12.20
C ILE A 62 5.90 -1.89 13.46
N ALA A 63 4.74 -2.55 13.46
CA ALA A 63 3.83 -2.57 14.60
C ALA A 63 4.28 -3.57 15.69
N ASN A 64 5.27 -4.42 15.40
CA ASN A 64 5.70 -5.55 16.23
C ASN A 64 4.50 -6.45 16.62
N ARG A 65 3.70 -6.82 15.60
CA ARG A 65 2.46 -7.59 15.74
C ARG A 65 2.37 -8.64 14.63
N SER A 66 2.14 -9.90 14.99
CA SER A 66 2.04 -10.99 14.00
C SER A 66 0.67 -11.12 13.35
N ASP A 67 -0.33 -10.43 13.90
CA ASP A 67 -1.73 -10.45 13.44
C ASP A 67 -2.08 -9.26 12.55
N ALA A 68 -1.10 -8.45 12.13
CA ALA A 68 -1.36 -7.36 11.21
C ALA A 68 -1.84 -7.91 9.85
N GLU A 69 -2.81 -7.25 9.25
CA GLU A 69 -3.35 -7.58 7.93
C GLU A 69 -3.62 -6.27 7.17
N VAL A 70 -3.09 -6.12 5.96
CA VAL A 70 -3.36 -4.96 5.11
C VAL A 70 -4.25 -5.38 3.95
N HIS A 71 -5.34 -4.65 3.78
CA HIS A 71 -6.27 -4.83 2.67
C HIS A 71 -6.35 -3.56 1.80
N CYS A 72 -6.26 -3.75 0.49
CA CYS A 72 -6.45 -2.72 -0.50
C CYS A 72 -7.89 -2.78 -1.02
N ASN A 73 -8.72 -1.81 -0.61
CA ASN A 73 -10.10 -1.77 -1.09
C ASN A 73 -10.16 -1.59 -2.60
N THR A 74 -11.01 -2.39 -3.25
CA THR A 74 -11.35 -2.19 -4.66
C THR A 74 -12.43 -1.11 -4.81
N PRO A 75 -12.67 -0.57 -6.01
CA PRO A 75 -13.79 0.35 -6.25
C PRO A 75 -15.15 -0.22 -5.85
N ILE A 76 -15.32 -1.55 -5.88
CA ILE A 76 -16.54 -2.22 -5.43
C ILE A 76 -16.61 -2.19 -3.90
N ASP A 77 -15.51 -2.53 -3.23
CA ASP A 77 -15.46 -2.51 -1.75
C ASP A 77 -15.71 -1.11 -1.20
N ALA A 78 -15.16 -0.08 -1.85
CA ALA A 78 -15.38 1.33 -1.48
C ALA A 78 -16.84 1.78 -1.56
N ILE A 79 -17.70 1.12 -2.37
CA ILE A 79 -19.15 1.39 -2.40
C ILE A 79 -19.86 0.80 -1.17
N PHE A 80 -19.36 -0.32 -0.66
CA PHE A 80 -19.95 -1.03 0.48
C PHE A 80 -19.28 -0.69 1.82
N ASP A 81 -18.21 0.09 1.80
CA ASP A 81 -17.49 0.54 2.99
C ASP A 81 -18.11 1.83 3.55
N ASN A 82 -18.59 1.78 4.79
CA ASN A 82 -19.17 2.93 5.47
C ASN A 82 -18.12 3.98 5.86
N ALA A 83 -16.83 3.69 5.69
CA ALA A 83 -15.70 4.60 5.91
C ALA A 83 -15.25 5.32 4.63
N ALA A 84 -16.09 5.41 3.59
CA ALA A 84 -15.77 5.99 2.28
C ALA A 84 -15.25 7.46 2.28
N THR A 85 -15.25 8.16 3.42
CA THR A 85 -14.75 9.54 3.55
C THR A 85 -13.32 9.66 4.05
N VAL A 86 -12.67 8.58 4.49
CA VAL A 86 -11.28 8.59 4.98
C VAL A 86 -10.33 7.93 3.98
N ALA A 87 -9.04 8.26 4.03
CA ALA A 87 -8.05 7.72 3.09
C ALA A 87 -7.62 6.28 3.48
N GLY A 88 -7.61 5.98 4.76
CA GLY A 88 -7.39 4.64 5.32
C GLY A 88 -8.10 4.55 6.68
N HIS A 89 -8.18 3.33 7.21
CA HIS A 89 -8.55 3.11 8.60
C HIS A 89 -7.94 1.82 9.14
N ALA A 90 -7.78 1.75 10.45
CA ALA A 90 -7.26 0.60 11.16
C ALA A 90 -8.21 0.13 12.26
N THR A 91 -8.37 -1.19 12.40
CA THR A 91 -9.03 -1.83 13.53
C THR A 91 -7.97 -2.36 14.48
N ILE A 92 -7.75 -1.64 15.58
CA ILE A 92 -6.65 -1.89 16.53
C ILE A 92 -6.75 -3.29 17.15
N GLU A 93 -7.97 -3.73 17.45
CA GLU A 93 -8.26 -5.00 18.11
C GLU A 93 -7.87 -6.20 17.24
N THR A 94 -8.11 -6.11 15.92
CA THR A 94 -7.84 -7.20 14.97
C THR A 94 -6.52 -7.05 14.22
N GLY A 95 -5.85 -5.90 14.32
CA GLY A 95 -4.64 -5.62 13.55
C GLY A 95 -4.90 -5.32 12.07
N ARG A 96 -6.16 -5.17 11.66
CA ARG A 96 -6.54 -4.97 10.26
C ARG A 96 -6.39 -3.51 9.85
N ILE A 97 -5.68 -3.27 8.75
CA ILE A 97 -5.53 -1.99 8.06
C ILE A 97 -6.28 -2.09 6.73
N VAL A 98 -7.09 -1.09 6.43
CA VAL A 98 -7.76 -0.94 5.14
C VAL A 98 -7.30 0.35 4.50
N LEU A 99 -6.65 0.24 3.34
CA LEU A 99 -6.29 1.37 2.50
C LEU A 99 -7.39 1.58 1.45
N GLN A 100 -8.06 2.73 1.50
CA GLN A 100 -9.20 3.00 0.63
C GLN A 100 -8.75 3.21 -0.82
N TYR A 101 -9.61 2.85 -1.78
CA TYR A 101 -9.36 3.17 -3.17
C TYR A 101 -9.25 4.70 -3.35
N PRO A 102 -8.21 5.24 -4.03
CA PRO A 102 -7.19 4.55 -4.83
C PRO A 102 -5.80 4.43 -4.16
N LEU A 103 -5.68 4.50 -2.83
CA LEU A 103 -4.38 4.62 -2.15
C LEU A 103 -3.37 3.52 -2.49
N CYS A 104 -3.78 2.24 -2.54
CA CYS A 104 -2.83 1.18 -2.88
C CYS A 104 -2.27 1.34 -4.30
N ALA A 105 -3.10 1.78 -5.26
CA ALA A 105 -2.63 2.07 -6.60
C ALA A 105 -1.60 3.21 -6.59
N GLN A 106 -1.92 4.29 -5.87
CA GLN A 106 -1.02 5.44 -5.71
C GLN A 106 0.30 5.07 -5.01
N LEU A 107 0.25 4.16 -4.04
CA LEU A 107 1.46 3.68 -3.37
C LEU A 107 2.28 2.79 -4.29
N MET A 108 1.66 1.89 -5.06
CA MET A 108 2.38 1.12 -6.08
C MET A 108 3.03 2.02 -7.12
N ASP A 109 2.30 3.02 -7.64
CA ASP A 109 2.82 3.96 -8.64
C ASP A 109 3.97 4.81 -8.05
N TYR A 110 3.88 5.20 -6.77
CA TYR A 110 4.98 5.85 -6.07
C TYR A 110 6.24 4.98 -6.00
N LEU A 111 6.09 3.69 -5.68
CA LEU A 111 7.22 2.78 -5.55
C LEU A 111 7.81 2.37 -6.91
N ASP A 112 7.00 2.34 -7.96
CA ASP A 112 7.42 1.96 -9.31
C ASP A 112 8.22 3.08 -10.01
N ASP A 113 7.83 4.35 -9.87
CA ASP A 113 8.59 5.52 -10.39
C ASP A 113 8.64 6.66 -9.36
N PRO A 114 9.55 6.59 -8.36
CA PRO A 114 9.59 7.57 -7.28
C PRO A 114 10.10 8.96 -7.69
N HIS A 115 10.63 9.13 -8.91
CA HIS A 115 11.18 10.40 -9.38
C HIS A 115 10.12 11.34 -9.99
N SER A 116 9.02 10.79 -10.53
CA SER A 116 8.00 11.54 -11.26
C SER A 116 6.62 11.42 -10.61
N VAL A 117 6.53 11.73 -9.31
CA VAL A 117 5.30 11.49 -8.54
C VAL A 117 4.58 12.76 -8.10
N THR A 118 3.26 12.66 -8.05
CA THR A 118 2.34 13.63 -7.50
C THR A 118 2.37 13.64 -5.97
N LYS A 119 1.83 14.72 -5.39
CA LYS A 119 1.66 14.81 -3.93
C LYS A 119 0.79 13.69 -3.35
N ARG A 120 -0.21 13.22 -4.09
CA ARG A 120 -1.14 12.17 -3.63
C ARG A 120 -0.44 10.81 -3.54
N GLU A 121 0.42 10.50 -4.48
CA GLU A 121 1.25 9.29 -4.47
C GLU A 121 2.20 9.28 -3.27
N LYS A 122 2.90 10.38 -2.99
CA LYS A 122 3.71 10.50 -1.75
C LYS A 122 2.86 10.40 -0.49
N TYR A 123 1.67 10.99 -0.51
CA TYR A 123 0.74 10.97 0.62
C TYR A 123 0.26 9.55 0.96
N SER A 124 0.14 8.66 -0.02
CA SER A 124 -0.25 7.27 0.23
C SER A 124 0.71 6.53 1.17
N ALA A 125 2.00 6.85 1.14
CA ALA A 125 3.00 6.25 2.03
C ALA A 125 2.78 6.68 3.48
N ILE A 126 2.56 7.99 3.74
CA ILE A 126 2.30 8.45 5.12
C ILE A 126 0.99 7.92 5.67
N VAL A 127 -0.07 7.78 4.84
CA VAL A 127 -1.31 7.14 5.29
C VAL A 127 -1.05 5.70 5.70
N TYR A 128 -0.31 4.92 4.89
CA TYR A 128 0.06 3.56 5.30
C TYR A 128 0.81 3.55 6.65
N VAL A 129 1.82 4.40 6.85
CA VAL A 129 2.54 4.45 8.13
C VAL A 129 1.62 4.88 9.28
N HIS A 130 0.71 5.82 9.03
CA HIS A 130 -0.30 6.29 9.99
C HIS A 130 -1.17 5.13 10.47
N GLU A 131 -1.76 4.36 9.55
CA GLU A 131 -2.60 3.21 9.92
C GLU A 131 -1.81 2.13 10.67
N VAL A 132 -0.53 1.95 10.34
CA VAL A 132 0.36 1.04 11.07
C VAL A 132 0.56 1.50 12.53
N MET A 133 0.63 2.79 12.79
CA MET A 133 0.74 3.32 14.17
C MET A 133 -0.55 3.08 14.97
N HIS A 134 -1.71 3.10 14.33
CA HIS A 134 -2.96 2.72 14.99
C HIS A 134 -2.94 1.26 15.45
N ILE A 135 -2.57 0.30 14.59
CA ILE A 135 -2.53 -1.11 15.00
C ILE A 135 -1.43 -1.41 16.03
N ARG A 136 -0.39 -0.56 16.12
CA ARG A 136 0.60 -0.57 17.21
C ARG A 136 0.00 -0.15 18.57
N GLY A 137 -1.22 0.41 18.56
CA GLY A 137 -2.02 0.69 19.76
C GLY A 137 -2.26 2.18 20.03
N GLU A 138 -1.78 3.10 19.17
CA GLU A 138 -2.03 4.52 19.34
C GLU A 138 -3.44 4.90 18.87
N ARG A 139 -4.21 5.56 19.73
CA ARG A 139 -5.62 5.94 19.47
C ARG A 139 -5.76 7.44 19.25
N ASN A 140 -4.74 8.23 19.57
CA ASN A 140 -4.76 9.67 19.40
C ASN A 140 -4.21 10.05 18.02
N GLU A 141 -5.08 10.55 17.15
CA GLU A 141 -4.75 10.96 15.77
C GLU A 141 -3.50 11.86 15.64
N GLN A 142 -3.32 12.84 16.54
CA GLN A 142 -2.15 13.74 16.50
C GLN A 142 -0.87 12.99 16.84
N ARG A 143 -0.94 12.06 17.80
CA ARG A 143 0.20 11.24 18.19
C ARG A 143 0.49 10.15 17.16
N THR A 144 -0.54 9.52 16.58
CA THR A 144 -0.43 8.59 15.44
C THR A 144 0.29 9.27 14.28
N GLU A 145 -0.17 10.45 13.87
CA GLU A 145 0.44 11.22 12.79
C GLU A 145 1.91 11.56 13.10
N CYS A 146 2.20 11.98 14.34
CA CYS A 146 3.57 12.27 14.73
C CYS A 146 4.49 11.04 14.73
N GLN A 147 4.00 9.90 15.21
CA GLN A 147 4.73 8.64 15.17
C GLN A 147 4.96 8.17 13.73
N ALA A 148 4.00 8.42 12.85
CA ALA A 148 4.10 8.09 11.44
C ALA A 148 5.13 8.96 10.73
N ILE A 149 5.11 10.28 10.96
CA ILE A 149 6.12 11.22 10.43
C ILE A 149 7.51 10.81 10.86
N GLN A 150 7.71 10.46 12.13
CA GLN A 150 9.01 10.04 12.65
C GLN A 150 9.54 8.79 11.94
N ARG A 151 8.67 7.87 11.54
CA ARG A 151 9.06 6.62 10.86
C ARG A 151 9.05 6.69 9.33
N LEU A 152 8.44 7.73 8.75
CA LEU A 152 8.20 7.83 7.31
C LEU A 152 9.48 7.63 6.49
N PHE A 153 10.60 8.19 6.93
CA PHE A 153 11.89 7.98 6.28
C PHE A 153 12.30 6.50 6.25
N ARG A 154 12.41 5.85 7.42
CA ARG A 154 12.79 4.43 7.52
C ARG A 154 11.82 3.54 6.76
N VAL A 155 10.52 3.75 6.93
CA VAL A 155 9.49 2.94 6.28
C VAL A 155 9.55 3.14 4.77
N GLY A 156 9.83 4.35 4.29
CA GLY A 156 10.09 4.59 2.87
C GLY A 156 11.23 3.73 2.31
N VAL A 157 12.33 3.61 3.05
CA VAL A 157 13.44 2.71 2.67
C VAL A 157 13.01 1.25 2.67
N LEU A 158 12.25 0.81 3.68
CA LEU A 158 11.74 -0.57 3.76
C LEU A 158 10.71 -0.89 2.67
N LEU A 159 9.95 0.10 2.23
CA LEU A 159 9.03 0.01 1.09
C LEU A 159 9.78 -0.14 -0.25
N GLY A 160 11.09 0.12 -0.28
CA GLY A 160 11.94 -0.02 -1.46
C GLY A 160 12.35 1.30 -2.12
N LEU A 161 12.04 2.45 -1.52
CA LEU A 161 12.45 3.74 -2.07
C LEU A 161 13.97 3.93 -1.97
N PRO A 162 14.61 4.57 -2.97
CA PRO A 162 15.98 5.03 -2.85
C PRO A 162 16.14 5.93 -1.62
N PHE A 163 17.22 5.71 -0.85
CA PHE A 163 17.49 6.41 0.42
C PHE A 163 17.31 7.92 0.34
N HIS A 164 17.85 8.56 -0.70
CA HIS A 164 17.79 10.01 -0.87
C HIS A 164 16.36 10.50 -1.12
N ILE A 165 15.53 9.73 -1.86
CA ILE A 165 14.12 10.05 -2.10
C ILE A 165 13.32 9.88 -0.81
N ALA A 166 13.47 8.74 -0.12
CA ALA A 166 12.79 8.50 1.15
C ALA A 166 13.07 9.61 2.16
N LYS A 167 14.33 10.04 2.27
CA LYS A 167 14.77 11.14 3.14
C LYS A 167 14.13 12.47 2.71
N GLN A 168 14.28 12.82 1.43
CA GLN A 168 13.76 14.07 0.88
C GLN A 168 12.24 14.19 1.07
N ASP A 169 11.51 13.11 0.80
CA ASP A 169 10.05 13.11 0.83
C ASP A 169 9.50 13.15 2.25
N ALA A 170 10.14 12.44 3.18
CA ALA A 170 9.78 12.51 4.59
C ALA A 170 9.99 13.92 5.17
N ILE A 171 11.12 14.56 4.85
CA ILE A 171 11.42 15.95 5.27
C ILE A 171 10.44 16.93 4.62
N SER A 172 10.17 16.76 3.32
CA SER A 172 9.25 17.62 2.55
C SER A 172 7.84 17.59 3.14
N TYR A 173 7.33 16.39 3.46
CA TYR A 173 6.03 16.22 4.11
C TYR A 173 5.99 16.97 5.44
N PHE A 174 6.96 16.74 6.33
CA PHE A 174 7.00 17.39 7.64
C PHE A 174 7.10 18.93 7.56
N LYS A 175 7.96 19.45 6.68
CA LYS A 175 8.17 20.91 6.56
C LYS A 175 7.00 21.62 5.87
N GLY A 176 6.33 20.93 4.94
CA GLY A 176 5.32 21.50 4.05
C GLY A 176 3.89 21.09 4.38
N ASP A 177 3.56 19.83 4.12
CA ASP A 177 2.17 19.35 4.12
C ASP A 177 1.63 19.09 5.54
N PHE A 178 2.47 18.66 6.49
CA PHE A 178 2.07 18.40 7.88
C PHE A 178 1.45 19.62 8.57
N LYS A 179 1.96 20.84 8.32
CA LYS A 179 1.42 22.08 8.90
C LYS A 179 -0.02 22.39 8.49
N LYS A 180 -0.49 21.79 7.40
CA LYS A 180 -1.86 21.93 6.87
C LYS A 180 -2.73 20.74 7.23
N HIS A 181 -2.15 19.72 7.88
CA HIS A 181 -2.85 18.48 8.20
C HIS A 181 -3.82 18.70 9.37
N PRO A 182 -5.03 18.09 9.36
CA PRO A 182 -5.98 18.18 10.47
C PRO A 182 -5.41 17.72 11.82
N TYR A 183 -4.42 16.81 11.79
CA TYR A 183 -3.75 16.27 12.96
C TYR A 183 -2.42 16.98 13.29
N PHE A 184 -2.21 18.17 12.75
CA PHE A 184 -1.05 18.99 13.09
C PHE A 184 -0.98 19.25 14.60
N SER A 185 0.22 19.11 15.16
CA SER A 185 0.53 19.48 16.53
C SER A 185 1.93 20.07 16.62
N SER A 186 2.07 21.23 17.26
CA SER A 186 3.37 21.86 17.51
C SER A 186 4.25 21.04 18.47
N ALA A 187 3.65 20.12 19.23
CA ALA A 187 4.36 19.16 20.07
C ALA A 187 5.14 18.11 19.25
N CYS A 188 4.75 17.91 17.99
CA CYS A 188 5.45 17.03 17.05
C CYS A 188 6.61 17.77 16.37
N ALA A 189 7.76 17.77 17.02
CA ALA A 189 8.99 18.39 16.55
C ALA A 189 10.21 17.66 17.12
N PRO A 190 11.41 17.80 16.51
CA PRO A 190 12.65 17.29 17.10
C PRO A 190 12.86 17.85 18.52
N GLY A 191 13.05 16.96 19.49
CA GLY A 191 13.16 17.30 20.93
C GLY A 191 11.85 17.79 21.57
N GLY A 192 10.73 17.75 20.85
CA GLY A 192 9.41 18.10 21.36
C GLY A 192 8.81 17.01 22.25
N SER A 193 7.67 17.30 22.86
CA SER A 193 7.03 16.36 23.81
C SER A 193 6.42 15.11 23.14
N MET A 194 6.26 15.10 21.81
CA MET A 194 5.84 13.92 21.03
C MET A 194 7.00 13.26 20.28
N ASP A 195 8.23 13.74 20.43
CA ASP A 195 9.40 13.08 19.86
C ASP A 195 9.67 11.78 20.63
N GLU A 196 9.75 10.66 19.92
CA GLU A 196 10.09 9.35 20.49
C GLU A 196 11.61 9.14 20.55
N GLY A 197 12.42 10.07 20.04
CA GLY A 197 13.89 10.00 20.10
C GLY A 197 14.46 8.85 19.27
N LEU A 198 13.80 8.46 18.19
CA LEU A 198 14.22 7.33 17.36
C LEU A 198 15.52 7.70 16.61
N PRO A 199 16.54 6.82 16.63
CA PRO A 199 17.85 7.09 16.01
C PRO A 199 17.80 7.14 14.48
N ASP A 200 16.72 6.65 13.89
CA ASP A 200 16.45 6.56 12.45
C ASP A 200 15.21 7.38 12.06
N SER A 201 14.85 8.37 12.87
CA SER A 201 13.69 9.19 12.59
C SER A 201 13.90 10.10 11.39
N THR A 202 12.79 10.60 10.83
CA THR A 202 12.81 11.68 9.83
C THR A 202 13.59 12.93 10.31
N TRP A 203 13.74 13.14 11.63
CA TRP A 203 14.51 14.25 12.20
C TRP A 203 16.00 14.18 11.84
N VAL A 204 16.56 12.97 11.70
CA VAL A 204 17.97 12.78 11.32
C VAL A 204 18.28 13.54 10.04
N GLY A 205 17.34 13.55 9.10
CA GLY A 205 17.52 14.27 7.85
C GLY A 205 17.29 15.77 7.88
N ILE A 206 16.80 16.31 8.99
CA ILE A 206 16.60 17.75 9.19
C ILE A 206 17.81 18.38 9.88
N MET A 207 18.56 17.59 10.67
CA MET A 207 19.69 18.04 11.48
C MET A 207 21.05 17.92 10.76
N ASP A 208 21.09 17.32 9.57
CA ASP A 208 22.20 17.37 8.62
C ASP A 208 22.17 18.65 7.77
#